data_AF-A0A8T4SFZ7-F1
#
_entry.id   AF-A0A8T4SFZ7-F1
#
_cell.length_a   1.000
_cell.length_b   1.000
_cell.length_c   1.000
_cell.angle_alpha   90.00
_cell.angle_beta   90.00
_cell.angle_gamma   90.00
#
_symmetry.space_group_name_H-M   'P 1'
#
loop_
_entity.id
_entity.type
_entity.pdbx_description
1 polymer ?
#
loop_
_entity_poly.entity_id
_entity_poly.type
_entity_poly.pdbx_seq_one_letter_code
_entity_poly.pdbx_strand_id
1 'polypeptide(L)'
;MAFKTITIKNKVYMHLIKEKKSDESFSTLFERLLIKYSPPLKKFYGAWKMTIDEEEKTIRSMKRFRQAFEEDFKKHESSRQ
;
A
#
# COMPACT_ATOMS: atom_id res chain seq x y z
N MET A 1 15.42 0.30 -15.38
CA MET A 1 15.17 0.93 -14.07
C MET A 1 15.94 2.24 -14.01
N ALA A 2 15.29 3.33 -13.59
CA ALA A 2 15.97 4.60 -13.39
C ALA A 2 16.62 4.62 -12.00
N PHE A 3 17.90 5.01 -11.93
CA PHE A 3 18.62 5.13 -10.67
C PHE A 3 18.62 6.59 -10.20
N LYS A 4 18.56 6.78 -8.88
CA LYS A 4 18.67 8.09 -8.24
C LYS A 4 19.74 8.02 -7.17
N THR A 5 20.57 9.05 -7.12
CA THR A 5 21.59 9.21 -6.07
C THR A 5 21.04 10.12 -4.99
N ILE A 6 21.17 9.69 -3.74
CA ILE A 6 20.84 10.52 -2.57
C ILE A 6 22.10 10.75 -1.74
N THR A 7 22.23 11.94 -1.18
CA THR A 7 23.30 12.26 -0.23
C THR A 7 22.72 12.27 1.18
N ILE A 8 23.37 11.59 2.11
CA ILE A 8 22.93 11.50 3.51
C ILE A 8 24.11 11.80 4.45
N LYS A 9 23.79 12.23 5.68
CA LYS A 9 24.82 12.45 6.70
C LYS A 9 25.52 11.13 7.04
N ASN A 10 26.83 11.16 7.26
CA ASN A 10 27.61 9.96 7.61
C ASN A 10 27.02 9.19 8.80
N LYS A 11 26.54 9.92 9.83
CA LYS A 11 25.88 9.30 10.98
C LYS A 11 24.69 8.43 10.57
N VAL A 12 23.89 8.88 9.60
CA VAL A 12 22.71 8.15 9.10
C VAL A 12 23.15 6.90 8.33
N TYR A 13 24.17 7.04 7.48
CA TYR A 13 24.75 5.91 6.77
C TYR A 13 25.24 4.79 7.71
N MET A 14 25.94 5.16 8.80
CA MET A 14 26.40 4.20 9.80
C MET A 14 25.25 3.49 10.53
N HIS A 15 24.11 4.16 10.73
CA HIS A 15 22.92 3.50 11.28
C HIS A 15 22.30 2.52 10.28
N LEU A 16 22.20 2.92 9.00
CA LEU A 16 21.67 2.06 7.95
C LEU A 16 22.53 0.81 7.74
N ILE A 17 23.86 0.90 7.89
CA ILE A 17 24.75 -0.28 7.86
C ILE A 17 24.38 -1.27 8.97
N LYS A 18 24.12 -0.79 10.19
CA LYS A 18 23.78 -1.66 11.32
C LYS A 18 22.42 -2.34 11.16
N GLU A 19 21.46 -1.64 10.55
CA GLU A 19 20.14 -2.18 10.23
C GLU A 19 20.13 -3.11 9.01
N LYS A 20 21.19 -3.05 8.20
CA LYS A 20 21.32 -3.79 6.96
C LYS A 20 21.74 -5.24 7.24
N LYS A 21 20.99 -6.21 6.69
CA LYS A 21 21.37 -7.63 6.71
C LYS A 21 22.58 -7.91 5.80
N SER A 22 23.34 -8.97 6.09
CA SER A 22 24.57 -9.35 5.37
C SER A 22 24.37 -9.37 3.84
N ASP A 23 23.31 -10.02 3.37
CA ASP A 23 23.11 -10.29 1.94
C ASP A 23 22.08 -9.39 1.24
N GLU A 24 21.57 -8.34 1.89
CA GLU A 24 20.57 -7.46 1.27
C GLU A 24 21.21 -6.28 0.50
N SER A 25 20.48 -5.59 -0.37
CA SER A 25 20.95 -4.30 -0.93
C SER A 25 20.43 -3.13 -0.11
N PHE A 26 20.99 -1.93 -0.27
CA PHE A 26 20.38 -0.74 0.34
C PHE A 26 18.98 -0.46 -0.21
N SER A 27 18.71 -0.75 -1.48
CA SER A 27 17.36 -0.65 -2.06
C SER A 27 16.38 -1.57 -1.33
N THR A 28 16.77 -2.83 -1.08
CA THR A 28 15.97 -3.82 -0.34
C THR A 28 15.76 -3.40 1.12
N LEU A 29 16.78 -2.83 1.77
CA LEU A 29 16.64 -2.24 3.10
C LEU A 29 15.57 -1.13 3.10
N PHE A 30 15.63 -0.20 2.14
CA PHE A 30 14.66 0.90 2.06
C PHE A 30 13.23 0.38 1.82
N GLU A 31 13.04 -0.56 0.91
CA GLU A 31 11.74 -1.20 0.69
C GLU A 31 11.20 -1.85 1.97
N ARG A 32 12.04 -2.63 2.67
CA ARG A 32 11.67 -3.27 3.94
C ARG A 32 11.29 -2.26 5.01
N LEU A 33 12.05 -1.17 5.13
CA LEU A 33 11.76 -0.11 6.10
C LEU A 33 10.44 0.58 5.76
N LEU A 34 10.19 0.90 4.49
CA LEU A 34 8.93 1.52 4.06
C LEU A 34 7.72 0.62 4.34
N ILE A 35 7.85 -0.68 4.12
CA ILE A 35 6.80 -1.67 4.46
C ILE A 35 6.59 -1.73 5.98
N LYS A 36 7.67 -1.77 6.77
CA LYS A 36 7.62 -1.82 8.25
C LYS A 36 6.98 -0.56 8.85
N TYR A 37 7.14 0.60 8.18
CA TYR A 37 6.55 1.87 8.58
C TYR A 37 5.12 2.08 8.06
N SER A 38 4.58 1.18 7.23
CA SER A 38 3.15 1.19 6.90
C SER A 38 2.38 0.95 8.20
N PRO A 39 1.68 1.97 8.75
CA PRO A 39 0.97 1.79 10.00
C PRO A 39 -0.11 0.73 9.76
N PRO A 40 -0.33 -0.21 10.69
CA PRO A 40 -1.40 -1.19 10.52
C PRO A 40 -2.70 -0.44 10.25
N LEU A 41 -3.42 -0.81 9.18
CA LEU A 41 -4.66 -0.13 8.74
C LEU A 41 -5.67 0.06 9.88
N LYS A 42 -5.63 -0.85 10.87
CA LYS A 42 -6.39 -0.78 12.12
C LYS A 42 -6.20 0.55 12.89
N LYS A 43 -5.04 1.21 12.78
CA LYS A 43 -4.78 2.53 13.37
C LYS A 43 -5.56 3.67 12.72
N PHE A 44 -6.14 3.44 11.54
CA PHE A 44 -6.94 4.42 10.81
C PHE A 44 -8.44 4.08 10.82
N TYR A 45 -8.85 3.04 11.55
CA TYR A 45 -10.27 2.68 11.67
C TYR A 45 -11.01 3.79 12.41
N GLY A 46 -12.11 4.27 11.82
CA GLY A 46 -12.90 5.39 12.38
C GLY A 46 -12.21 6.75 12.33
N ALA A 47 -11.02 6.87 11.71
CA ALA A 47 -10.32 8.15 11.56
C ALA A 47 -11.05 9.08 10.58
N TRP A 48 -11.78 8.50 9.63
CA TRP A 48 -12.60 9.27 8.70
C TRP A 48 -13.98 9.52 9.31
N LYS A 49 -14.22 10.76 9.75
CA LYS A 49 -15.57 11.23 10.14
C LYS A 49 -16.25 11.78 8.89
N MET A 50 -17.15 10.99 8.31
CA MET A 50 -17.95 11.41 7.16
C MET A 50 -19.22 12.12 7.62
N THR A 51 -19.67 13.07 6.81
CA THR A 51 -21.06 13.52 6.83
C THR A 51 -21.98 12.43 6.28
N ILE A 52 -23.27 12.49 6.61
CA ILE A 52 -24.26 11.50 6.13
C ILE A 52 -24.27 11.42 4.59
N ASP A 53 -24.19 12.56 3.91
CA ASP A 53 -24.17 12.62 2.44
C ASP A 53 -22.92 11.96 1.84
N GLU A 54 -21.76 12.16 2.46
CA GLU A 54 -20.49 11.53 2.04
C GLU A 54 -20.51 10.03 2.27
N GLU A 55 -21.07 9.58 3.40
CA GLU A 55 -21.25 8.16 3.70
C GLU A 55 -22.15 7.50 2.67
N GLU A 56 -23.32 8.08 2.39
CA GLU A 56 -24.23 7.53 1.39
C GLU A 56 -23.60 7.46 -0.01
N LYS A 57 -22.88 8.51 -0.42
CA LYS A 57 -22.20 8.55 -1.73
C LYS A 57 -21.10 7.49 -1.80
N THR A 58 -20.37 7.28 -0.72
CA THR A 58 -19.32 6.26 -0.62
C THR A 58 -19.92 4.86 -0.71
N ILE A 59 -20.96 4.56 0.08
CA ILE A 59 -21.66 3.28 0.05
C ILE A 59 -22.25 3.01 -1.34
N ARG A 60 -22.89 4.00 -1.98
CA ARG A 60 -23.41 3.87 -3.35
C ARG A 60 -22.31 3.51 -4.35
N SER A 61 -21.16 4.16 -4.24
CA SER A 61 -20.02 3.92 -5.12
C SER A 61 -19.44 2.52 -4.91
N MET A 62 -19.28 2.08 -3.66
CA MET A 62 -18.82 0.73 -3.31
C MET A 62 -19.75 -0.35 -3.85
N LYS A 63 -21.08 -0.17 -3.75
CA LYS A 63 -22.06 -1.11 -4.31
C LYS A 63 -21.92 -1.26 -5.82
N ARG A 64 -21.74 -0.16 -6.55
CA ARG A 64 -21.52 -0.19 -8.01
C ARG A 64 -20.24 -0.92 -8.39
N PHE A 65 -19.13 -0.63 -7.70
CA PHE A 65 -17.86 -1.32 -7.94
C PHE A 65 -17.98 -2.83 -7.69
N ARG A 66 -18.69 -3.23 -6.63
CA ARG A 66 -18.89 -4.64 -6.31
C ARG A 66 -19.72 -5.36 -7.36
N GLN A 67 -20.80 -4.73 -7.84
CA GLN A 67 -21.64 -5.28 -8.92
C GLN A 67 -20.84 -5.45 -10.22
N ALA A 68 -20.10 -4.41 -10.63
CA ALA A 68 -19.26 -4.49 -11.82
C ALA A 68 -18.21 -5.60 -11.72
N PHE A 69 -17.59 -5.77 -10.55
CA PHE A 69 -16.64 -6.85 -10.31
C PHE A 69 -17.30 -8.24 -10.37
N GLU A 70 -18.48 -8.41 -9.76
CA GLU A 70 -19.22 -9.68 -9.79
C GLU A 70 -19.68 -10.05 -11.22
N GLU A 71 -20.08 -9.06 -12.03
CA GLU A 71 -20.43 -9.25 -13.44
C GLU A 71 -19.22 -9.67 -14.28
N ASP A 72 -18.08 -9.01 -14.10
CA ASP A 72 -16.85 -9.33 -14.83
C ASP A 72 -16.31 -10.70 -14.43
N PHE A 73 -16.38 -11.05 -13.14
CA PHE A 73 -16.02 -12.37 -12.64
C PHE A 73 -16.88 -13.49 -13.26
N LYS A 74 -18.21 -13.31 -13.28
CA LYS A 74 -19.14 -14.27 -13.90
C LYS A 74 -18.89 -14.45 -15.39
N LYS A 75 -18.58 -13.36 -16.11
CA LYS A 75 -18.26 -13.40 -17.54
C LYS A 75 -16.98 -14.19 -17.84
N HIS A 76 -15.99 -14.10 -16.96
CA HIS A 76 -14.76 -14.86 -17.09
C HIS A 76 -14.90 -16.34 -16.70
N GLU A 77 -15.79 -16.69 -15.77
CA GLU A 77 -16.13 -18.09 -15.48
C GLU A 77 -16.91 -18.76 -16.62
N SER A 78 -17.87 -18.05 -17.23
CA SER A 78 -18.66 -18.58 -18.35
C SER A 78 -17.88 -18.73 -19.66
N SER A 79 -16.72 -18.08 -19.78
CA SER A 79 -15.81 -18.20 -20.94
C SER A 79 -14.83 -19.38 -20.82
N ARG A 80 -14.86 -20.13 -19.71
CA ARG A 80 -13.98 -21.28 -19.44
C ARG A 80 -14.70 -22.63 -19.47
N GLN A 81 -16.03 -22.64 -19.59
CA GLN A 81 -16.85 -23.83 -19.88
C GLN A 81 -17.11 -23.93 -21.39
#